data_AF-A0A7S7RM91-F1
#
_entry.id   AF-A0A7S7RM91-F1
#
_cell.length_a   1.000
_cell.length_b   1.000
_cell.length_c   1.000
_cell.angle_alpha   90.00
_cell.angle_beta   90.00
_cell.angle_gamma   90.00
#
_symmetry.space_group_name_H-M   'P 1'
#
loop_
_entity.id
_entity.type
_entity.pdbx_description
1 polymer ?
#
loop_
_entity_poly.entity_id
_entity_poly.type
_entity_poly.pdbx_seq_one_letter_code
_entity_poly.pdbx_strand_id
1 'polypeptide(L)'
;MIIKDLIEIDFDIENDFKDIENITREVFQNENTNNDFSVQLNSSKTAISAQIWYETHYKESLKNRGEFTIKLLNEYKKHPTIVLKRGASKSSKQKQDDEE
;
A
#
# COMPACT_ATOMS: atom_id res chain seq x y z
N MET A 1 -19.60 -1.17 12.11
CA MET A 1 -18.66 -2.29 12.32
C MET A 1 -17.29 -1.81 11.89
N ILE A 2 -16.33 -1.84 12.82
CA ILE A 2 -14.92 -1.62 12.51
C ILE A 2 -14.34 -2.91 11.96
N ILE A 3 -13.54 -2.81 10.91
CA ILE A 3 -12.81 -3.92 10.29
C ILE A 3 -11.34 -3.56 10.17
N LYS A 4 -10.51 -4.59 10.02
CA LYS A 4 -9.12 -4.44 9.59
C LYS A 4 -9.07 -4.56 8.07
N ASP A 5 -8.58 -3.53 7.42
CA ASP A 5 -8.34 -3.52 5.98
C ASP A 5 -6.84 -3.54 5.69
N LEU A 6 -6.47 -3.93 4.49
CA LEU A 6 -5.08 -4.16 4.07
C LEU A 6 -4.77 -3.37 2.80
N ILE A 7 -3.60 -2.74 2.79
CA ILE A 7 -2.94 -2.21 1.60
C ILE A 7 -1.63 -2.97 1.41
N GLU A 8 -1.40 -3.47 0.20
CA GLU A 8 -0.15 -4.13 -0.19
C GLU A 8 0.54 -3.33 -1.30
N ILE A 9 1.81 -2.99 -1.10
CA ILE A 9 2.63 -2.26 -2.07
C ILE A 9 3.96 -2.96 -2.23
N ASP A 10 4.32 -3.24 -3.49
CA ASP A 10 5.60 -3.86 -3.84
C ASP A 10 6.63 -2.83 -4.32
N PHE A 11 7.81 -2.95 -3.75
CA PHE A 11 8.99 -2.12 -4.02
C PHE A 11 10.09 -2.96 -4.67
N ASP A 12 11.02 -2.28 -5.33
CA ASP A 12 12.26 -2.92 -5.75
C ASP A 12 13.05 -3.42 -4.52
N ILE A 13 13.86 -4.46 -4.72
CA ILE A 13 14.66 -5.08 -3.65
C ILE A 13 15.78 -4.17 -3.16
N GLU A 14 16.17 -3.17 -3.97
CA GLU A 14 17.21 -2.20 -3.64
C GLU A 14 16.74 -1.10 -2.68
N ASN A 15 15.44 -1.00 -2.40
CA ASN A 15 14.91 0.01 -1.49
C ASN A 15 15.29 -0.26 -0.03
N ASP A 16 15.45 0.80 0.74
CA ASP A 16 15.68 0.70 2.18
C ASP A 16 14.37 0.49 2.95
N PHE A 17 14.36 -0.48 3.87
CA PHE A 17 13.17 -0.81 4.69
C PHE A 17 12.74 0.36 5.57
N LYS A 18 13.71 1.07 6.16
CA LYS A 18 13.46 2.16 7.09
C LYS A 18 12.86 3.36 6.35
N ASP A 19 13.30 3.61 5.12
CA ASP A 19 12.69 4.65 4.28
C ASP A 19 11.21 4.34 3.99
N ILE A 20 10.90 3.09 3.58
CA ILE A 20 9.51 2.67 3.33
C ILE A 20 8.67 2.81 4.60
N GLU A 21 9.18 2.34 5.73
CA GLU A 21 8.47 2.41 7.01
C GLU A 21 8.21 3.87 7.44
N ASN A 22 9.24 4.73 7.38
CA ASN A 22 9.12 6.13 7.78
C ASN A 22 8.08 6.88 6.94
N ILE A 23 8.13 6.74 5.61
CA ILE A 23 7.17 7.37 4.70
C ILE A 23 5.76 6.83 4.96
N THR A 24 5.60 5.51 5.17
CA THR A 24 4.29 4.93 5.53
C THR A 24 3.75 5.57 6.80
N ARG A 25 4.57 5.65 7.86
CA ARG A 25 4.17 6.19 9.15
C ARG A 25 3.79 7.66 9.05
N GLU A 26 4.53 8.45 8.29
CA GLU A 26 4.24 9.87 8.08
C GLU A 26 2.86 10.08 7.43
N VAL A 27 2.52 9.29 6.41
CA VAL A 27 1.20 9.37 5.75
C VAL A 27 0.07 9.05 6.72
N PHE A 28 0.20 8.02 7.56
CA PHE A 28 -0.86 7.66 8.53
C PHE A 28 -0.89 8.58 9.76
N GLN A 29 0.22 9.21 10.15
CA GLN A 29 0.24 10.20 11.23
C GLN A 29 -0.43 11.51 10.82
N ASN A 30 -0.19 11.97 9.58
CA ASN A 30 -0.75 13.23 9.07
C ASN A 30 -2.28 13.19 8.92
N GLU A 31 -2.85 12.00 8.74
CA GLU A 31 -4.28 11.82 8.50
C GLU A 31 -5.12 11.84 9.78
N ASN A 32 -4.50 12.10 10.94
CA ASN A 32 -5.18 12.15 12.25
C ASN A 32 -6.06 10.92 12.49
N THR A 33 -5.70 9.79 11.85
CA THR A 33 -6.37 8.54 12.04
C THR A 33 -6.03 8.08 13.45
N ASN A 34 -6.96 8.28 14.39
CA ASN A 34 -7.02 7.59 15.69
C ASN A 34 -7.10 6.05 15.56
N ASN A 35 -6.88 5.52 14.35
CA ASN A 35 -6.98 4.13 14.01
C ASN A 35 -5.59 3.53 14.12
N ASP A 36 -5.51 2.47 14.93
CA ASP A 36 -4.33 1.65 15.06
C ASP A 36 -3.94 1.12 13.66
N PHE A 37 -2.68 1.33 13.28
CA PHE A 37 -2.14 0.79 12.03
C PHE A 37 -0.83 0.06 12.31
N SER A 38 -0.57 -0.97 11.53
CA SER A 38 0.67 -1.73 11.57
C SER A 38 1.24 -1.88 10.18
N VAL A 39 2.57 -1.84 10.09
CA VAL A 39 3.31 -2.03 8.86
C VAL A 39 4.19 -3.26 9.04
N GLN A 40 4.08 -4.20 8.12
CA GLN A 40 4.97 -5.34 8.01
C GLN A 40 5.68 -5.29 6.66
N LEU A 41 7.00 -5.32 6.69
CA LEU A 41 7.84 -5.35 5.50
C LEU A 41 8.44 -6.74 5.34
N ASN A 42 8.23 -7.36 4.18
CA ASN A 42 8.77 -8.68 3.86
C ASN A 42 9.65 -8.56 2.61
N SER A 43 10.93 -8.93 2.70
CA SER A 43 11.79 -9.09 1.52
C SER A 43 11.62 -10.47 0.91
N SER A 44 11.46 -10.50 -0.41
CA SER A 44 11.67 -11.69 -1.24
C SER A 44 13.00 -11.56 -2.00
N LYS A 45 13.33 -12.53 -2.86
CA LYS A 45 14.50 -12.44 -3.73
C LYS A 45 14.45 -11.28 -4.74
N THR A 46 13.28 -10.70 -5.01
CA THR A 46 13.07 -9.78 -6.15
C THR A 46 12.24 -8.54 -5.81
N ALA A 47 11.85 -8.37 -4.55
CA ALA A 47 10.98 -7.29 -4.12
C ALA A 47 10.95 -7.20 -2.60
N ILE A 48 10.61 -6.01 -2.12
CA ILE A 48 10.13 -5.80 -0.77
C ILE A 48 8.61 -5.58 -0.86
N SER A 49 7.83 -6.33 -0.08
CA SER A 49 6.38 -6.17 -0.02
C SER A 49 6.02 -5.53 1.33
N ALA A 50 5.33 -4.40 1.28
CA ALA A 50 4.80 -3.73 2.45
C ALA A 50 3.32 -4.07 2.62
N GLN A 51 3.00 -4.67 3.75
CA GLN A 51 1.63 -4.95 4.19
C GLN A 51 1.25 -3.96 5.27
N ILE A 52 0.28 -3.11 4.97
CA ILE A 52 -0.16 -2.02 5.84
C ILE A 52 -1.59 -2.32 6.28
N TRP A 53 -1.73 -2.71 7.54
CA TRP A 53 -3.01 -2.99 8.16
C TRP A 53 -3.49 -1.76 8.90
N TYR A 54 -4.77 -1.43 8.75
CA TYR A 54 -5.38 -0.31 9.47
C TYR A 54 -6.84 -0.59 9.79
N GLU A 55 -7.32 -0.01 10.88
CA GLU A 55 -8.73 -0.09 11.25
C GLU A 55 -9.56 0.95 10.51
N THR A 56 -10.74 0.54 10.04
CA THR A 56 -11.67 1.42 9.32
C THR A 56 -13.11 0.95 9.47
N HIS A 57 -14.06 1.86 9.28
CA HIS A 57 -15.47 1.48 9.25
C HIS A 57 -15.78 0.75 7.93
N TYR A 58 -16.47 -0.39 7.99
CA TYR A 58 -16.74 -1.24 6.80
C TYR A 58 -17.34 -0.48 5.61
N LYS A 59 -18.24 0.48 5.86
CA LYS A 59 -18.88 1.28 4.81
C LYS A 59 -17.90 2.22 4.08
N GLU A 60 -16.78 2.54 4.71
CA GLU A 60 -15.78 3.48 4.22
C GLU A 60 -14.49 2.79 3.77
N SER A 61 -14.35 1.46 3.98
CA SER A 61 -13.12 0.73 3.71
C SER A 61 -12.61 0.91 2.28
N LEU A 62 -13.48 0.74 1.28
CA LEU A 62 -13.09 0.88 -0.11
C LEU A 62 -12.61 2.31 -0.44
N LYS A 63 -13.30 3.32 0.10
CA LYS A 63 -12.95 4.73 -0.09
C LYS A 63 -11.60 5.03 0.58
N ASN A 64 -11.48 4.68 1.86
CA ASN A 64 -10.28 4.92 2.65
C ASN A 64 -9.06 4.19 2.06
N ARG A 65 -9.24 2.95 1.61
CA ARG A 65 -8.18 2.18 0.93
C ARG A 65 -7.69 2.89 -0.32
N GLY A 66 -8.62 3.38 -1.15
CA GLY A 66 -8.29 4.14 -2.36
C GLY A 66 -7.53 5.42 -2.02
N GLU A 67 -8.02 6.20 -1.05
CA GLU A 67 -7.40 7.45 -0.62
C GLU A 67 -6.00 7.23 -0.04
N PHE A 68 -5.82 6.29 0.89
CA PHE A 68 -4.52 5.96 1.46
C PHE A 68 -3.55 5.41 0.41
N THR A 69 -4.02 4.53 -0.47
CA THR A 69 -3.17 4.00 -1.55
C THR A 69 -2.65 5.12 -2.44
N ILE A 70 -3.51 6.05 -2.85
CA ILE A 70 -3.10 7.19 -3.68
C ILE A 70 -2.11 8.08 -2.92
N LYS A 71 -2.37 8.39 -1.64
CA LYS A 71 -1.48 9.21 -0.81
C LYS A 71 -0.12 8.56 -0.65
N LEU A 72 -0.07 7.29 -0.26
CA LEU A 72 1.17 6.51 -0.15
C LEU A 72 1.96 6.51 -1.46
N LEU A 73 1.32 6.16 -2.58
CA LEU A 73 1.99 6.14 -3.88
C LEU A 73 2.52 7.51 -4.30
N ASN A 74 1.78 8.58 -4.00
CA ASN A 74 2.23 9.94 -4.26
C ASN A 74 3.41 10.33 -3.37
N GLU A 75 3.38 9.96 -2.09
CA GLU A 75 4.47 10.25 -1.17
C GLU A 75 5.74 9.50 -1.60
N TYR A 76 5.66 8.19 -1.81
CA TYR A 76 6.78 7.38 -2.30
C TYR A 76 7.43 7.95 -3.57
N LYS A 77 6.64 8.43 -4.52
CA LYS A 77 7.15 9.03 -5.77
C LYS A 77 7.93 10.33 -5.57
N LYS A 78 7.77 11.02 -4.44
CA LYS A 78 8.55 12.22 -4.12
C LYS A 78 9.94 11.88 -3.60
N HIS A 79 10.16 10.66 -3.12
CA HIS A 79 11.43 10.21 -2.56
C HIS A 79 12.29 9.52 -3.64
N PRO A 80 13.46 10.09 -4.00
CA PRO A 80 14.31 9.54 -5.06
C PRO A 80 14.87 8.14 -4.75
N THR A 81 14.93 7.76 -3.47
CA THR A 81 15.43 6.47 -3.00
C THR A 81 14.40 5.35 -3.09
N ILE A 82 13.13 5.68 -3.36
CA ILE A 82 12.04 4.71 -3.42
C ILE A 82 11.69 4.38 -4.87
N VAL A 83 11.99 3.15 -5.26
CA VAL A 83 11.55 2.58 -6.54
C VAL A 83 10.38 1.63 -6.29
N LEU A 84 9.22 1.94 -6.88
CA LEU A 84 8.06 1.05 -6.88
C LEU A 84 8.28 -0.04 -7.94
N LYS A 85 7.98 -1.30 -7.60
CA LYS A 85 8.08 -2.39 -8.58
C LYS A 85 7.06 -2.14 -9.69
N ARG A 86 7.53 -2.11 -10.96
CA ARG A 86 6.66 -1.99 -12.15
C ARG A 86 5.82 -3.26 -12.29
N GLY A 87 4.70 -3.30 -11.56
CA GLY A 87 3.82 -4.45 -11.44
C GLY A 87 2.50 -4.14 -10.73
N ALA A 88 2.45 -3.10 -9.87
CA ALA A 88 1.22 -2.66 -9.21
C ALA A 88 0.16 -2.06 -10.17
N SER A 89 0.50 -1.91 -11.46
CA SER A 89 -0.42 -1.47 -12.53
C SER A 89 -0.67 -2.57 -13.55
N LYS A 90 -0.96 -3.80 -13.09
CA LYS A 90 -1.83 -4.68 -13.87
C LYS A 90 -3.11 -4.83 -13.09
N SER A 91 -4.05 -3.93 -13.35
CA SER A 91 -5.46 -4.26 -13.23
C SER A 91 -5.64 -5.56 -14.00
N SER A 92 -5.85 -6.66 -13.28
CA SER A 92 -6.25 -7.94 -13.85
C SER A 92 -7.58 -7.71 -14.54
N LYS A 93 -7.54 -7.25 -15.79
CA LYS A 93 -8.67 -7.35 -16.70
C LYS A 93 -8.83 -8.85 -16.92
N GLN A 94 -9.69 -9.44 -16.09
CA GLN A 94 -10.20 -10.79 -16.24
C GLN A 94 -10.76 -10.84 -17.67
N LYS A 95 -10.01 -11.45 -18.59
CA LYS A 95 -10.58 -11.88 -19.85
C LYS A 95 -11.54 -13.00 -19.47
N GLN A 96 -12.83 -12.68 -19.41
CA GLN A 96 -13.84 -13.67 -19.75
C GLN A 96 -13.61 -13.97 -21.23
N ASP A 97 -13.04 -15.14 -21.51
CA ASP A 97 -13.34 -15.84 -22.76
C ASP A 97 -14.82 -16.22 -22.63
N ASP A 98 -15.69 -15.45 -23.27
CA ASP A 98 -17.03 -15.92 -23.61
C ASP A 98 -16.88 -16.73 -24.90
N GLU A 99 -17.35 -17.98 -24.83
CA GLU A 99 -17.51 -18.93 -25.92
C GLU A 99 -18.37 -18.33 -27.05
N GLU A 100 -17.90 -18.41 -28.30
CA GLU A 100 -18.69 -18.84 -29.46
C GLU A 100 -17.78 -19.30 -30.62
#